data_AF-A0A4S1WCA2-F1
#
_entry.id   AF-A0A4S1WCA2-F1
#
_cell.length_a   1.000
_cell.length_b   1.000
_cell.length_c   1.000
_cell.angle_alpha   90.00
_cell.angle_beta   90.00
_cell.angle_gamma   90.00
#
_symmetry.space_group_name_H-M   'P 1'
#
loop_
_entity.id
_entity.type
_entity.pdbx_description
1 polymer ?
#
loop_
_entity_poly.entity_id
_entity_poly.type
_entity_poly.pdbx_seq_one_letter_code
_entity_poly.pdbx_strand_id
1 'polypeptide(L)'
;MILLSVLLVLAGQGVPAPDHAAHVDRLLAALPPSTRPGAGQGDGETEADAADIKRLVAANPGKEAAVRAAIAARVACVDKASREFPMRALRKSAEMLTDAELDKLTEFYSGPDYARLLAAGDKADMKPFVERYPIERFMEVTRKAMADAPTEMFAEYDACAANARTSLAAAGVKD
;
A
#
# COMPACT_ATOMS: atom_id res chain seq x y z
N MET A 1 -46.25 36.22 -9.73
CA MET A 1 -45.08 36.01 -10.61
C MET A 1 -43.88 35.86 -9.68
N ILE A 2 -43.56 34.66 -9.16
CA ILE A 2 -42.79 33.54 -9.76
C ILE A 2 -41.51 34.05 -10.47
N LEU A 3 -40.25 33.61 -10.30
CA LEU A 3 -39.55 32.44 -9.75
C LEU A 3 -38.27 32.95 -9.03
N LEU A 4 -37.86 32.46 -7.86
CA LEU A 4 -37.03 31.25 -7.64
C LEU A 4 -35.80 31.13 -8.56
N SER A 5 -34.68 31.74 -8.16
CA SER A 5 -33.34 31.40 -8.66
C SER A 5 -32.56 30.68 -7.56
N VAL A 6 -32.86 29.40 -7.40
CA VAL A 6 -32.02 28.45 -6.66
C VAL A 6 -30.80 28.18 -7.53
N LEU A 7 -29.74 28.95 -7.34
CA LEU A 7 -28.42 28.63 -7.87
C LEU A 7 -27.87 27.46 -7.06
N LEU A 8 -28.11 26.28 -7.61
CA LEU A 8 -27.63 24.99 -7.17
C LEU A 8 -26.08 25.01 -7.22
N VAL A 9 -25.45 25.30 -6.09
CA VAL A 9 -24.02 25.02 -5.89
C VAL A 9 -23.89 23.50 -5.77
N LEU A 10 -23.77 22.84 -6.92
CA LEU A 10 -23.21 21.49 -6.98
C LEU A 10 -21.76 21.61 -6.55
N ALA A 11 -21.53 21.46 -5.24
CA ALA A 11 -20.28 20.97 -4.68
C ALA A 11 -20.09 19.53 -5.19
N GLY A 12 -19.80 19.41 -6.48
CA GLY A 12 -19.44 18.17 -7.13
C GLY A 12 -18.11 17.72 -6.56
N GLN A 13 -18.14 16.59 -5.87
CA GLN A 13 -16.94 15.90 -5.43
C GLN A 13 -16.07 15.68 -6.66
N GLY A 14 -14.87 16.28 -6.64
CA GLY A 14 -13.96 16.30 -7.77
C GLY A 14 -13.54 14.88 -8.14
N VAL A 15 -14.22 14.30 -9.12
CA VAL A 15 -13.67 13.18 -9.86
C VAL A 15 -12.45 13.76 -10.60
N PRO A 16 -11.22 13.29 -10.34
CA PRO A 16 -10.07 13.77 -11.08
C PRO A 16 -10.35 13.61 -12.57
N ALA A 17 -10.02 14.65 -13.36
CA ALA A 17 -10.21 14.60 -14.80
C ALA A 17 -9.59 13.30 -15.33
N PRO A 18 -10.19 12.61 -16.32
CA PRO A 18 -9.68 11.33 -16.84
C PRO A 18 -8.18 11.35 -17.18
N ASP A 19 -7.65 12.53 -17.51
CA ASP A 19 -6.24 12.77 -17.79
C ASP A 19 -5.35 12.63 -16.54
N HIS A 20 -5.75 13.20 -15.39
CA HIS A 20 -4.97 13.18 -14.15
C HIS A 20 -4.68 11.76 -13.65
N ALA A 21 -5.68 10.87 -13.74
CA ALA A 21 -5.50 9.46 -13.38
C ALA A 21 -4.41 8.77 -14.22
N ALA A 22 -4.29 9.14 -15.51
CA ALA A 22 -3.24 8.62 -16.38
C ALA A 22 -1.85 9.15 -16.00
N HIS A 23 -1.73 10.38 -15.52
CA HIS A 23 -0.47 10.89 -14.96
C HIS A 23 -0.05 10.12 -13.70
N VAL A 24 -1.00 9.84 -12.80
CA VAL A 24 -0.76 9.02 -11.60
C VAL A 24 -0.28 7.62 -11.98
N ASP A 25 -0.96 6.95 -12.90
CA ASP A 25 -0.60 5.60 -13.35
C ASP A 25 0.80 5.55 -13.97
N ARG A 26 1.18 6.57 -14.75
CA ARG A 26 2.53 6.69 -15.32
C ARG A 26 3.59 6.84 -14.25
N LEU A 27 3.37 7.69 -13.24
CA LEU A 27 4.30 7.81 -12.11
C LEU A 27 4.46 6.47 -11.39
N LEU A 28 3.37 5.80 -11.02
CA LEU A 28 3.41 4.52 -10.31
C LEU A 28 4.13 3.43 -11.11
N ALA A 29 3.99 3.43 -12.44
CA ALA A 29 4.70 2.51 -13.31
C ALA A 29 6.21 2.80 -13.37
N ALA A 30 6.61 4.07 -13.31
CA ALA A 30 8.01 4.51 -13.32
C ALA A 30 8.75 4.24 -12.00
N LEU A 31 8.03 4.06 -10.89
CA LEU A 31 8.63 3.80 -9.59
C LEU A 31 9.44 2.48 -9.57
N PRO A 32 10.66 2.50 -9.01
CA PRO A 32 11.57 1.35 -8.96
C PRO A 32 10.99 0.22 -8.09
N PRO A 33 11.35 -1.05 -8.36
CA PRO A 33 10.86 -2.19 -7.57
C PRO A 33 11.15 -2.10 -6.07
N SER A 34 12.25 -1.46 -5.66
CA SER A 34 12.60 -1.24 -4.24
C SER A 34 11.66 -0.27 -3.53
N THR A 35 10.95 0.58 -4.28
CA THR A 35 9.88 1.43 -3.74
C THR A 35 8.51 0.75 -3.79
N ARG A 36 8.43 -0.44 -4.41
CA ARG A 36 7.24 -1.28 -4.38
C ARG A 36 7.29 -2.14 -3.11
N PRO A 37 6.30 -2.03 -2.22
CA PRO A 37 6.26 -2.79 -0.98
C PRO A 37 6.21 -4.30 -1.24
N GLY A 38 6.90 -5.08 -0.40
CA GLY A 38 6.91 -6.54 -0.48
C GLY A 38 8.08 -7.17 -1.26
N ALA A 39 9.01 -6.37 -1.79
CA ALA A 39 10.26 -6.89 -2.36
C ALA A 39 11.19 -7.40 -1.23
N GLY A 40 11.00 -8.64 -0.77
CA GLY A 40 11.92 -9.31 0.17
C GLY A 40 11.33 -9.79 1.50
N GLN A 41 10.02 -9.72 1.70
CA GLN A 41 9.38 -10.42 2.82
C GLN A 41 9.09 -11.85 2.36
N GLY A 42 9.81 -12.81 2.93
CA GLY A 42 9.86 -14.18 2.47
C GLY A 42 8.50 -14.87 2.44
N ASP A 43 8.24 -15.57 1.34
CA ASP A 43 6.99 -16.25 0.99
C ASP A 43 6.71 -17.51 1.83
N GLY A 44 6.97 -17.49 3.15
CA GLY A 44 7.02 -18.67 3.99
C GLY A 44 6.39 -18.52 5.38
N GLU A 45 5.98 -19.66 5.93
CA GLU A 45 5.60 -19.82 7.35
C GLU A 45 6.67 -19.19 8.24
N THR A 46 6.29 -18.16 9.00
CA THR A 46 7.21 -17.55 9.96
C THR A 46 7.42 -18.49 11.16
N GLU A 47 8.50 -18.31 11.92
CA GLU A 47 8.70 -19.06 13.17
C GLU A 47 7.51 -18.89 14.14
N ALA A 48 6.87 -17.70 14.12
CA ALA A 48 5.66 -17.44 14.88
C ALA A 48 4.46 -18.27 14.39
N ASP A 49 4.28 -18.40 13.06
CA ASP A 49 3.21 -19.23 12.49
C ASP A 49 3.45 -20.72 12.79
N ALA A 50 4.70 -21.19 12.72
CA ALA A 50 5.07 -22.56 13.07
C ALA A 50 4.75 -22.88 14.54
N ALA A 51 5.05 -21.95 15.45
CA ALA A 51 4.74 -22.07 16.87
C ALA A 51 3.22 -22.11 17.11
N ASP A 52 2.45 -21.27 16.41
CA ASP A 52 1.00 -21.22 16.55
C ASP A 52 0.31 -22.48 16.00
N ILE A 53 0.77 -23.00 14.85
CA ILE A 53 0.32 -24.29 14.32
C ILE A 53 0.57 -25.40 15.35
N LYS A 54 1.79 -25.49 15.90
CA LYS A 54 2.13 -26.51 16.90
C LYS A 54 1.23 -26.44 18.13
N ARG A 55 0.97 -25.23 18.64
CA ARG A 55 0.08 -24.97 19.78
C ARG A 55 -1.35 -25.44 19.48
N LEU A 56 -1.92 -25.00 18.36
CA LEU A 56 -3.30 -25.31 17.96
C LEU A 56 -3.50 -26.79 17.67
N VAL A 57 -2.53 -27.46 17.04
CA VAL A 57 -2.57 -28.91 16.77
C VAL A 57 -2.53 -29.71 18.06
N ALA A 58 -1.67 -29.35 19.01
CA ALA A 58 -1.59 -30.01 20.30
C ALA A 58 -2.90 -29.91 21.10
N ALA A 59 -3.58 -28.76 21.02
CA ALA A 59 -4.87 -28.54 21.66
C ALA A 59 -6.06 -29.20 20.94
N ASN A 60 -5.90 -29.56 19.65
CA ASN A 60 -6.98 -30.08 18.80
C ASN A 60 -6.54 -31.31 18.00
N PRO A 61 -6.36 -32.48 18.65
CA PRO A 61 -5.95 -33.71 17.98
C PRO A 61 -6.87 -34.07 16.79
N GLY A 62 -6.28 -34.43 15.65
CA GLY A 62 -7.01 -34.79 14.43
C GLY A 62 -7.48 -33.59 13.57
N LYS A 63 -7.17 -32.35 13.97
CA LYS A 63 -7.56 -31.13 13.22
C LYS A 63 -6.38 -30.45 12.50
N GLU A 64 -5.24 -31.13 12.37
CA GLU A 64 -4.01 -30.53 11.82
C GLU A 64 -4.20 -29.91 10.43
N ALA A 65 -4.87 -30.61 9.52
CA ALA A 65 -5.12 -30.09 8.18
C ALA A 65 -5.92 -28.77 8.21
N ALA A 66 -6.92 -28.66 9.09
CA ALA A 66 -7.73 -27.45 9.23
C ALA A 66 -6.93 -26.29 9.84
N VAL A 67 -6.09 -26.57 10.85
CA VAL A 67 -5.20 -25.57 11.47
C VAL A 67 -4.23 -25.02 10.43
N ARG A 68 -3.51 -25.89 9.72
CA ARG A 68 -2.55 -25.47 8.69
C ARG A 68 -3.20 -24.68 7.57
N ALA A 69 -4.38 -25.11 7.10
CA ALA A 69 -5.12 -24.40 6.06
C ALA A 69 -5.54 -22.99 6.51
N ALA A 70 -6.02 -22.83 7.74
CA ALA A 70 -6.43 -21.52 8.26
C ALA A 70 -5.23 -20.57 8.43
N ILE A 71 -4.11 -21.06 8.94
CA ILE A 71 -2.88 -20.27 9.08
C ILE A 71 -2.30 -19.90 7.71
N ALA A 72 -2.24 -20.84 6.76
CA ALA A 72 -1.80 -20.54 5.40
C ALA A 72 -2.69 -19.48 4.70
N ALA A 73 -4.00 -19.55 4.89
CA ALA A 73 -4.93 -18.54 4.37
C ALA A 73 -4.71 -17.17 5.01
N ARG A 74 -4.44 -17.12 6.34
CA ARG A 74 -4.08 -15.88 7.04
C ARG A 74 -2.80 -15.27 6.47
N VAL A 75 -1.74 -16.07 6.32
CA VAL A 75 -0.45 -15.62 5.77
C VAL A 75 -0.65 -15.03 4.38
N ALA A 76 -1.34 -15.76 3.48
CA ALA A 76 -1.62 -15.27 2.13
C ALA A 76 -2.45 -13.96 2.12
N CYS A 77 -3.38 -13.81 3.06
CA CYS A 77 -4.17 -12.57 3.24
C CYS A 77 -3.28 -11.40 3.67
N VAL A 78 -2.44 -11.61 4.69
CA VAL A 78 -1.51 -10.58 5.19
C VAL A 78 -0.49 -10.20 4.12
N ASP A 79 0.05 -11.16 3.38
CA ASP A 79 0.99 -10.92 2.27
C ASP A 79 0.34 -10.10 1.15
N LYS A 80 -0.93 -10.37 0.84
CA LYS A 80 -1.67 -9.55 -0.11
C LYS A 80 -1.84 -8.13 0.42
N ALA A 81 -2.29 -7.97 1.67
CA ALA A 81 -2.49 -6.68 2.29
C ALA A 81 -1.19 -5.87 2.39
N SER A 82 -0.07 -6.49 2.77
CA SER A 82 1.24 -5.84 2.91
C SER A 82 1.80 -5.34 1.56
N ARG A 83 1.46 -5.99 0.45
CA ARG A 83 1.81 -5.54 -0.91
C ARG A 83 0.87 -4.45 -1.43
N GLU A 84 -0.44 -4.64 -1.29
CA GLU A 84 -1.43 -3.74 -1.88
C GLU A 84 -1.59 -2.44 -1.08
N PHE A 85 -1.49 -2.51 0.25
CA PHE A 85 -1.74 -1.37 1.12
C PHE A 85 -0.83 -0.18 0.80
N PRO A 86 0.51 -0.33 0.76
CA PRO A 86 1.33 0.84 0.57
C PRO A 86 1.36 1.28 -0.91
N MET A 87 0.95 0.40 -1.85
CA MET A 87 0.62 0.84 -3.23
C MET A 87 -0.62 1.73 -3.27
N ARG A 88 -1.66 1.45 -2.46
CA ARG A 88 -2.81 2.36 -2.30
C ARG A 88 -2.40 3.68 -1.66
N ALA A 89 -1.52 3.66 -0.65
CA ALA A 89 -1.01 4.88 -0.02
C ALA A 89 -0.17 5.73 -1.00
N LEU A 90 0.70 5.10 -1.79
CA LEU A 90 1.45 5.74 -2.87
C LEU A 90 0.53 6.36 -3.92
N ARG A 91 -0.53 5.66 -4.34
CA ARG A 91 -1.54 6.21 -5.26
C ARG A 91 -2.24 7.42 -4.66
N LYS A 92 -2.74 7.32 -3.42
CA LYS A 92 -3.35 8.45 -2.69
C LYS A 92 -2.41 9.66 -2.64
N SER A 93 -1.10 9.42 -2.46
CA SER A 93 -0.09 10.47 -2.42
C SER A 93 0.09 11.14 -3.79
N ALA A 94 0.14 10.35 -4.86
CA ALA A 94 0.25 10.83 -6.24
C ALA A 94 -0.98 11.66 -6.66
N GLU A 95 -2.18 11.27 -6.24
CA GLU A 95 -3.43 12.03 -6.49
C GLU A 95 -3.46 13.41 -5.81
N MET A 96 -2.53 13.70 -4.89
CA MET A 96 -2.40 15.02 -4.24
C MET A 96 -1.43 15.96 -4.96
N LEU A 97 -0.78 15.49 -6.02
CA LEU A 97 0.13 16.27 -6.85
C LEU A 97 -0.61 16.85 -8.04
N THR A 98 -0.02 17.88 -8.65
CA THR A 98 -0.46 18.41 -9.95
C THR A 98 0.06 17.56 -11.10
N ASP A 99 -0.56 17.66 -12.28
CA ASP A 99 -0.11 16.94 -13.49
C ASP A 99 1.36 17.24 -13.84
N ALA A 100 1.77 18.51 -13.68
CA ALA A 100 3.14 18.94 -13.93
C ALA A 100 4.15 18.31 -12.94
N GLU A 101 3.76 18.16 -11.68
CA GLU A 101 4.59 17.49 -10.68
C GLU A 101 4.69 15.99 -10.95
N LEU A 102 3.58 15.35 -11.32
CA LEU A 102 3.53 13.93 -11.70
C LEU A 102 4.44 13.65 -12.91
N ASP A 103 4.37 14.48 -13.95
CA ASP A 103 5.23 14.34 -15.13
C ASP A 103 6.72 14.54 -14.76
N LYS A 104 7.04 15.51 -13.91
CA LYS A 104 8.42 15.75 -13.46
C LYS A 104 8.99 14.61 -12.62
N LEU A 105 8.19 14.02 -11.74
CA LEU A 105 8.61 12.85 -10.98
C LEU A 105 8.75 11.62 -11.89
N THR A 106 7.85 11.48 -12.88
CA THR A 106 7.96 10.42 -13.88
C THR A 106 9.26 10.56 -14.68
N GLU A 107 9.60 11.77 -15.13
CA GLU A 107 10.90 12.08 -15.78
C GLU A 107 12.07 11.70 -14.89
N PHE A 108 12.01 12.04 -13.59
CA PHE A 108 13.06 11.69 -12.64
C PHE A 108 13.26 10.18 -12.55
N TYR A 109 12.22 9.43 -12.15
CA TYR A 109 12.31 7.99 -11.87
C TYR A 109 12.60 7.13 -13.11
N SER A 110 12.15 7.56 -14.29
CA SER A 110 12.47 6.88 -15.56
C SER A 110 13.77 7.35 -16.21
N GLY A 111 14.39 8.42 -15.68
CA GLY A 111 15.49 9.13 -16.30
C GLY A 111 16.88 8.79 -15.77
N PRO A 112 17.93 9.34 -16.40
CA PRO A 112 19.32 9.13 -16.00
C PRO A 112 19.65 9.73 -14.63
N ASP A 113 18.89 10.71 -14.16
CA ASP A 113 19.12 11.36 -12.88
C ASP A 113 18.79 10.45 -11.69
N TYR A 114 17.74 9.62 -11.79
CA TYR A 114 17.49 8.60 -10.79
C TYR A 114 18.58 7.51 -10.79
N ALA A 115 19.09 7.12 -11.96
CA ALA A 115 20.23 6.19 -12.05
C ALA A 115 21.52 6.76 -11.43
N ARG A 116 21.78 8.07 -11.61
CA ARG A 116 22.90 8.77 -10.96
C ARG A 116 22.75 8.79 -9.44
N LEU A 117 21.54 9.08 -8.96
CA LEU A 117 21.24 9.02 -7.53
C LEU A 117 21.53 7.63 -6.96
N LEU A 118 21.05 6.56 -7.61
CA LEU A 118 21.30 5.19 -7.18
C LEU A 118 22.79 4.83 -7.17
N ALA A 119 23.55 5.25 -8.20
CA ALA A 119 24.98 4.98 -8.28
C ALA A 119 25.80 5.71 -7.19
N ALA A 120 25.35 6.89 -6.76
CA ALA A 120 25.99 7.67 -5.71
C ALA A 120 25.65 7.14 -4.29
N GLY A 121 24.50 6.47 -4.12
CA GLY A 121 24.07 5.90 -2.83
C GLY A 121 24.05 6.95 -1.72
N ASP A 122 24.54 6.58 -0.52
CA ASP A 122 24.58 7.46 0.65
C ASP A 122 25.48 8.70 0.48
N LYS A 123 26.28 8.77 -0.59
CA LYS A 123 27.18 9.89 -0.89
C LYS A 123 26.56 10.89 -1.89
N ALA A 124 25.31 10.69 -2.30
CA ALA A 124 24.65 11.56 -3.26
C ALA A 124 24.43 12.97 -2.66
N ASP A 125 24.87 14.00 -3.39
CA ASP A 125 24.37 15.35 -3.15
C ASP A 125 22.93 15.43 -3.66
N MET A 126 21.98 15.52 -2.73
CA MET A 126 20.56 15.57 -3.05
C MET A 126 20.13 16.94 -3.61
N LYS A 127 20.90 18.00 -3.36
CA LYS A 127 20.51 19.38 -3.66
C LYS A 127 20.13 19.59 -5.14
N PRO A 128 20.92 19.12 -6.13
CA PRO A 128 20.58 19.31 -7.55
C PRO A 128 19.28 18.60 -7.96
N PHE A 129 18.94 17.49 -7.30
CA PHE A 129 17.71 16.75 -7.58
C PHE A 129 16.49 17.43 -6.96
N VAL A 130 16.62 17.93 -5.73
CA VAL A 130 15.55 18.67 -5.04
C VAL A 130 15.22 20.00 -5.74
N GLU A 131 16.22 20.69 -6.28
CA GLU A 131 16.00 21.95 -7.02
C GLU A 131 15.32 21.72 -8.39
N ARG A 132 15.52 20.56 -9.00
CA ARG A 132 15.03 20.24 -10.35
C ARG A 132 13.70 19.49 -10.37
N TYR A 133 13.41 18.72 -9.32
CA TYR A 133 12.26 17.82 -9.24
C TYR A 133 11.47 18.08 -7.96
N PRO A 134 10.13 17.88 -7.95
CA PRO A 134 9.31 18.16 -6.78
C PRO A 134 9.41 17.05 -5.71
N ILE A 135 10.64 16.65 -5.35
CA ILE A 135 10.93 15.56 -4.42
C ILE A 135 10.44 15.89 -3.01
N GLU A 136 10.70 17.11 -2.53
CA GLU A 136 10.23 17.53 -1.19
C GLU A 136 8.71 17.50 -1.10
N ARG A 137 8.03 17.99 -2.15
CA ARG A 137 6.57 17.95 -2.23
C ARG A 137 6.05 16.52 -2.26
N PHE A 138 6.67 15.64 -3.04
CA PHE A 138 6.31 14.22 -3.08
C PHE A 138 6.49 13.55 -1.71
N MET A 139 7.59 13.84 -1.02
CA MET A 139 7.84 13.34 0.34
C MET A 139 6.82 13.86 1.36
N GLU A 140 6.40 15.12 1.24
CA GLU A 140 5.38 15.72 2.09
C GLU A 140 4.03 15.02 1.93
N VAL A 141 3.54 14.89 0.69
CA VAL A 141 2.24 14.23 0.43
C VAL A 141 2.28 12.75 0.79
N THR A 142 3.42 12.08 0.57
CA THR A 142 3.63 10.69 0.98
C THR A 142 3.58 10.54 2.50
N ARG A 143 4.27 11.41 3.24
CA ARG A 143 4.22 11.40 4.71
C ARG A 143 2.80 11.62 5.21
N LYS A 144 2.06 12.54 4.59
CA LYS A 144 0.66 12.82 4.96
C LYS A 144 -0.24 11.61 4.70
N ALA A 145 -0.18 11.01 3.51
CA ALA A 145 -0.96 9.81 3.20
C ALA A 145 -0.60 8.63 4.12
N MET A 146 0.67 8.50 4.49
CA MET A 146 1.16 7.46 5.41
C MET A 146 0.85 7.74 6.88
N ALA A 147 0.49 8.98 7.26
CA ALA A 147 0.05 9.29 8.61
C ALA A 147 -1.39 8.83 8.86
N ASP A 148 -2.24 8.88 7.83
CA ASP A 148 -3.63 8.42 7.88
C ASP A 148 -3.78 6.91 7.59
N ALA A 149 -2.76 6.34 6.96
CA ALA A 149 -2.63 4.94 6.60
C ALA A 149 -2.70 3.88 7.72
N PRO A 150 -2.17 4.10 8.95
CA PRO A 150 -2.01 3.01 9.93
C PRO A 150 -3.33 2.34 10.27
N THR A 151 -4.41 3.11 10.40
CA THR A 151 -5.73 2.58 10.76
C THR A 151 -6.28 1.62 9.69
N GLU A 152 -6.13 1.96 8.41
CA GLU A 152 -6.60 1.10 7.31
C GLU A 152 -5.76 -0.19 7.20
N MET A 153 -4.43 -0.09 7.36
CA MET A 153 -3.55 -1.26 7.33
C MET A 153 -3.83 -2.24 8.47
N PHE A 154 -3.97 -1.72 9.70
CA PHE A 154 -4.29 -2.56 10.86
C PHE A 154 -5.67 -3.19 10.74
N ALA A 155 -6.67 -2.46 10.23
CA ALA A 155 -8.00 -3.01 9.99
C ALA A 155 -7.99 -4.20 9.01
N GLU A 156 -7.17 -4.14 7.94
CA GLU A 156 -7.02 -5.25 7.01
C GLU A 156 -6.30 -6.45 7.64
N TYR A 157 -5.26 -6.22 8.44
CA TYR A 157 -4.58 -7.29 9.17
C TYR A 157 -5.49 -7.95 10.21
N ASP A 158 -6.30 -7.16 10.92
CA ASP A 158 -7.30 -7.65 11.86
C ASP A 158 -8.39 -8.46 11.14
N ALA A 159 -8.82 -8.04 9.95
CA ALA A 159 -9.74 -8.80 9.12
C ALA A 159 -9.13 -10.15 8.67
N CYS A 160 -7.85 -10.18 8.28
CA CYS A 160 -7.14 -11.43 7.97
C CYS A 160 -7.10 -12.39 9.18
N ALA A 161 -6.81 -11.86 10.38
CA ALA A 161 -6.81 -12.64 11.61
C ALA A 161 -8.22 -13.13 11.99
N ALA A 162 -9.24 -12.30 11.84
CA ALA A 162 -10.64 -12.66 12.10
C ALA A 162 -11.10 -13.80 11.19
N ASN A 163 -10.78 -13.73 9.90
CA ASN A 163 -11.11 -14.79 8.93
C ASN A 163 -10.46 -16.14 9.29
N ALA A 164 -9.22 -16.11 9.77
CA ALA A 164 -8.53 -17.30 10.26
C ALA A 164 -9.25 -17.91 11.47
N ARG A 165 -9.59 -17.08 12.47
CA ARG A 165 -10.37 -17.52 13.66
C ARG A 165 -11.72 -18.10 13.28
N THR A 166 -12.46 -17.45 12.37
CA THR A 166 -13.73 -17.97 11.87
C THR A 166 -13.57 -19.33 11.19
N SER A 167 -12.51 -19.51 10.39
CA SER A 167 -12.21 -20.79 9.73
C SER A 167 -11.86 -21.90 10.72
N LEU A 168 -11.06 -21.57 11.74
CA LEU A 168 -10.73 -22.48 12.84
C LEU A 168 -11.99 -22.88 13.63
N ALA A 169 -12.83 -21.91 14.01
CA ALA A 169 -14.08 -22.16 14.72
C ALA A 169 -15.05 -23.03 13.90
N ALA A 170 -15.19 -22.77 12.59
CA ALA A 170 -16.02 -23.59 11.69
C ALA A 170 -15.51 -25.03 11.59
N ALA A 171 -14.20 -25.25 11.71
CA ALA A 171 -13.59 -26.58 11.76
C ALA A 171 -13.69 -27.26 13.14
N GLY A 172 -14.23 -26.57 14.15
CA GLY A 172 -14.30 -27.03 15.53
C GLY A 172 -12.96 -26.99 16.27
N VAL A 173 -12.01 -26.18 15.81
CA VAL A 173 -10.74 -25.93 16.50
C VAL A 173 -10.99 -24.94 17.63
N LYS A 174 -10.50 -25.29 18.83
CA LYS A 174 -10.48 -24.43 20.00
C LYS A 174 -9.18 -23.64 20.00
N ASP A 175 -9.29 -22.31 20.00
CA ASP A 175 -8.17 -21.37 20.10
C ASP A 175 -7.74 -21.17 21.56
#